data_AF-A1UE22-F1
#
_entry.id   AF-A1UE22-F1
#
_cell.length_a   1.000
_cell.length_b   1.000
_cell.length_c   1.000
_cell.angle_alpha   90.00
_cell.angle_beta   90.00
_cell.angle_gamma   90.00
#
_symmetry.space_group_name_H-M   'P 1'
#
loop_
_entity.id
_entity.type
_entity.pdbx_description
1 polymer ?
#
loop_
_entity_poly.entity_id
_entity_poly.type
_entity_poly.pdbx_seq_one_letter_code
_entity_poly.pdbx_strand_id
1 'polypeptide(L)'
;MRRALLALTLAGILATAFELASERHWNGFEQLIPWIALAVLAVALGLACLRSGTAQLLARAAAVLVMCASIYGVIDHATANHHAGPLDQRYADTWATMPATEQWWAAVTKSVGPAPTLAPGILAQTALLLVLAGLLQTRRPEDVAA
;
A
#
# COMPACT_ATOMS: atom_id res chain seq x y z
N MET A 1 -15.90 -11.90 -11.49
CA MET A 1 -14.56 -11.30 -11.28
C MET A 1 -14.61 -9.97 -10.50
N ARG A 2 -15.23 -8.89 -11.02
CA ARG A 2 -15.28 -7.57 -10.34
C ARG A 2 -15.69 -7.61 -8.86
N ARG A 3 -16.79 -8.29 -8.52
CA ARG A 3 -17.25 -8.42 -7.12
C ARG A 3 -16.22 -9.09 -6.22
N ALA A 4 -15.49 -10.09 -6.73
CA ALA A 4 -14.43 -10.76 -5.99
C ALA A 4 -13.27 -9.80 -5.72
N LEU A 5 -12.86 -8.98 -6.70
CA LEU A 5 -11.82 -7.97 -6.51
C LEU A 5 -12.23 -6.90 -5.48
N LEU A 6 -13.50 -6.46 -5.48
CA LEU A 6 -14.02 -5.55 -4.45
C LEU A 6 -14.02 -6.19 -3.06
N ALA A 7 -14.42 -7.47 -2.97
CA ALA A 7 -14.40 -8.20 -1.70
C ALA A 7 -12.97 -8.39 -1.17
N LEU A 8 -12.00 -8.70 -2.05
CA LEU A 8 -10.59 -8.78 -1.69
C LEU A 8 -10.01 -7.42 -1.30
N THR A 9 -10.44 -6.33 -1.96
CA THR A 9 -10.08 -4.96 -1.58
C THR A 9 -10.58 -4.67 -0.16
N LEU A 10 -11.85 -4.98 0.14
CA LEU A 10 -12.41 -4.81 1.48
C LEU A 10 -11.65 -5.63 2.52
N ALA A 11 -11.36 -6.90 2.23
CA ALA A 11 -10.59 -7.77 3.12
C ALA A 11 -9.19 -7.20 3.38
N GLY A 12 -8.50 -6.69 2.35
CA GLY A 12 -7.20 -6.04 2.50
C GLY A 12 -7.26 -4.77 3.34
N ILE A 13 -8.30 -3.95 3.19
CA ILE A 13 -8.52 -2.76 4.04
C ILE A 13 -8.70 -3.17 5.50
N LEU A 14 -9.56 -4.15 5.77
CA LEU A 14 -9.85 -4.62 7.13
C LEU A 14 -8.62 -5.26 7.77
N ALA A 15 -7.86 -6.07 7.03
CA ALA A 15 -6.61 -6.66 7.51
C ALA A 15 -5.57 -5.58 7.84
N THR A 16 -5.40 -4.58 6.96
CA THR A 16 -4.47 -3.46 7.20
C THR A 16 -4.89 -2.63 8.42
N ALA A 17 -6.20 -2.35 8.57
CA ALA A 17 -6.72 -1.65 9.75
C ALA A 17 -6.45 -2.42 11.04
N PHE A 18 -6.66 -3.73 11.02
CA PHE A 18 -6.41 -4.62 12.15
C PHE A 18 -4.93 -4.62 12.55
N GLU A 19 -4.02 -4.71 11.57
CA GLU A 19 -2.58 -4.67 11.80
C GLU A 19 -2.16 -3.34 12.45
N LEU A 20 -2.53 -2.21 11.83
CA LEU A 20 -2.23 -0.87 12.37
C LEU A 20 -2.78 -0.69 13.79
N ALA A 21 -3.97 -1.24 14.07
CA ALA A 21 -4.57 -1.15 15.39
C ALA A 21 -3.86 -2.03 16.41
N SER A 22 -3.44 -3.23 16.01
CA SER A 22 -2.72 -4.18 16.87
C SER A 22 -1.35 -3.63 17.25
N GLU A 23 -0.68 -2.93 16.34
CA GLU A 23 0.59 -2.23 16.59
C GLU A 23 0.42 -0.89 17.33
N ARG A 24 -0.81 -0.45 17.61
CA ARG A 24 -1.12 0.87 18.17
C ARG A 24 -0.46 1.99 17.37
N HIS A 25 -0.54 1.89 16.04
CA HIS A 25 0.18 2.73 15.10
C HIS A 25 -0.46 4.12 14.97
N TRP A 26 -0.54 4.88 16.07
CA TRP A 26 -1.16 6.21 16.16
C TRP A 26 -0.47 7.13 17.17
N ASN A 27 0.76 6.81 17.60
CA ASN A 27 1.48 7.57 18.64
C ASN A 27 2.30 8.75 18.08
N GLY A 28 2.26 9.00 16.77
CA GLY A 28 2.95 10.12 16.13
C GLY A 28 2.35 10.47 14.77
N PHE A 29 2.65 11.66 14.26
CA PHE A 29 2.09 12.16 12.99
C PHE A 29 2.45 11.28 11.79
N GLU A 30 3.71 10.81 11.72
CA GLU A 30 4.19 9.84 10.72
C GLU A 30 3.32 8.58 10.69
N GLN A 31 2.90 8.09 11.86
CA GLN A 31 2.06 6.88 11.99
C GLN A 31 0.63 7.09 11.52
N LEU A 32 0.17 8.34 11.34
CA LEU A 32 -1.16 8.63 10.80
C LEU A 32 -1.22 8.55 9.27
N ILE A 33 -0.07 8.62 8.58
CA ILE A 33 0.01 8.50 7.12
C ILE A 33 -0.70 7.24 6.60
N PRO A 34 -0.42 6.02 7.10
CA PRO A 34 -1.11 4.81 6.64
C PRO A 34 -2.61 4.82 6.96
N TRP A 35 -3.04 5.41 8.08
CA TRP A 35 -4.48 5.55 8.40
C TRP A 35 -5.20 6.44 7.40
N ILE A 36 -4.58 7.56 7.00
CA ILE A 36 -5.15 8.47 5.99
C ILE A 36 -5.24 7.75 4.64
N ALA A 37 -4.18 7.06 4.22
CA ALA A 37 -4.17 6.28 2.99
C ALA A 37 -5.26 5.20 2.98
N LEU A 38 -5.44 4.51 4.12
CA LEU A 38 -6.48 3.49 4.29
C LEU A 38 -7.90 4.07 4.23
N ALA A 39 -8.12 5.23 4.86
CA ALA A 39 -9.40 5.93 4.81
C ALA A 39 -9.73 6.39 3.38
N VAL A 40 -8.75 6.95 2.65
CA VAL A 40 -8.90 7.31 1.24
C VAL A 40 -9.26 6.08 0.40
N LEU A 41 -8.62 4.94 0.63
CA LEU A 41 -8.93 3.71 -0.09
C LEU A 41 -10.32 3.16 0.23
N ALA A 42 -10.78 3.27 1.48
CA ALA A 42 -12.14 2.92 1.88
C ALA A 42 -13.19 3.80 1.19
N VAL A 43 -12.94 5.12 1.10
CA VAL A 43 -13.79 6.04 0.33
C VAL A 43 -13.79 5.67 -1.15
N ALA A 44 -12.62 5.38 -1.73
CA ALA A 44 -12.50 4.94 -3.11
C ALA A 44 -13.30 3.65 -3.39
N LEU A 45 -13.27 2.69 -2.46
CA LEU A 45 -14.08 1.47 -2.54
C LEU A 45 -15.58 1.79 -2.53
N GLY A 46 -16.02 2.68 -1.64
CA GLY A 46 -17.41 3.15 -1.60
C GLY A 46 -17.84 3.80 -2.91
N LEU A 47 -17.01 4.69 -3.47
CA LEU A 47 -17.25 5.33 -4.77
C LEU A 47 -17.31 4.31 -5.92
N ALA A 48 -16.48 3.27 -5.88
CA ALA A 48 -16.49 2.20 -6.89
C ALA A 48 -17.81 1.40 -6.87
N CYS A 49 -18.55 1.38 -5.77
CA CYS A 49 -19.86 0.73 -5.72
C CYS A 49 -20.97 1.53 -6.41
N LEU A 50 -20.73 2.81 -6.73
CA LEU A 50 -21.70 3.67 -7.41
C LEU A 50 -21.71 3.44 -8.93
N ARG A 51 -22.85 3.71 -9.56
CA ARG A 51 -23.02 3.56 -11.02
C ARG A 51 -22.57 4.78 -11.84
N SER A 52 -22.20 5.87 -11.19
CA SER A 52 -21.78 7.12 -11.85
C SER A 52 -20.37 6.99 -12.46
N GLY A 53 -20.20 7.46 -13.70
CA GLY A 53 -18.88 7.52 -14.36
C GLY A 53 -17.89 8.40 -13.61
N THR A 54 -18.33 9.55 -13.09
CA THR A 54 -17.51 10.45 -12.27
C THR A 54 -17.06 9.76 -10.97
N ALA A 55 -17.96 9.03 -10.31
CA ALA A 55 -17.61 8.29 -9.09
C ALA A 55 -16.55 7.20 -9.38
N GLN A 56 -16.68 6.48 -10.50
CA GLN A 56 -15.69 5.49 -10.90
C GLN A 56 -14.33 6.10 -11.25
N LEU A 57 -14.31 7.26 -11.92
CA LEU A 57 -13.07 7.99 -12.20
C LEU A 57 -12.38 8.41 -10.89
N LEU A 58 -13.12 9.01 -9.96
CA LEU A 58 -12.60 9.43 -8.66
C LEU A 58 -12.10 8.23 -7.84
N ALA A 59 -12.83 7.12 -7.83
CA ALA A 59 -12.40 5.89 -7.18
C ALA A 59 -11.06 5.40 -7.72
N ARG A 60 -10.88 5.38 -9.04
CA ARG A 60 -9.63 4.95 -9.68
C ARG A 60 -8.49 5.93 -9.40
N ALA A 61 -8.74 7.23 -9.47
CA ALA A 61 -7.73 8.25 -9.17
C ALA A 61 -7.25 8.14 -7.71
N ALA A 62 -8.18 8.02 -6.77
CA ALA A 62 -7.87 7.83 -5.35
C ALA A 62 -7.11 6.52 -5.09
N ALA A 63 -7.52 5.41 -5.73
CA ALA A 63 -6.82 4.13 -5.61
C ALA A 63 -5.39 4.21 -6.17
N VAL A 64 -5.18 4.86 -7.32
CA VAL A 64 -3.84 5.07 -7.89
C VAL A 64 -3.00 5.94 -6.96
N LEU A 65 -3.56 7.00 -6.39
CA LEU A 65 -2.86 7.84 -5.41
C LEU A 65 -2.40 7.03 -4.19
N VAL A 66 -3.30 6.23 -3.59
CA VAL A 66 -2.96 5.36 -2.46
C VAL A 66 -1.90 4.33 -2.86
N MET A 67 -2.00 3.74 -4.05
CA MET A 67 -1.01 2.79 -4.56
C MET A 67 0.38 3.43 -4.67
N CYS A 68 0.48 4.63 -5.26
CA CYS A 68 1.74 5.36 -5.35
C CYS A 68 2.31 5.73 -3.97
N ALA A 69 1.47 6.25 -3.06
CA ALA A 69 1.88 6.56 -1.69
C ALA A 69 2.37 5.32 -0.93
N SER A 70 1.72 4.19 -1.16
CA SER A 70 2.08 2.91 -0.53
C SER A 70 3.38 2.35 -1.11
N ILE A 71 3.62 2.46 -2.42
CA ILE A 71 4.91 2.11 -3.04
C ILE A 71 6.03 2.99 -2.47
N TYR A 72 5.77 4.29 -2.32
CA TYR A 72 6.71 5.19 -1.64
C TYR A 72 7.01 4.71 -0.22
N GLY A 73 6.00 4.32 0.56
CA GLY A 73 6.19 3.76 1.91
C GLY A 73 7.08 2.50 1.95
N VAL A 74 7.02 1.63 0.93
CA VAL A 74 7.96 0.50 0.81
C VAL A 74 9.40 0.97 0.68
N ILE A 75 9.63 1.96 -0.19
CA ILE A 75 10.97 2.53 -0.44
C ILE A 75 11.49 3.24 0.80
N ASP A 76 10.63 4.02 1.46
CA ASP A 76 10.98 4.77 2.67
C ASP A 76 11.35 3.82 3.82
N HIS A 77 10.54 2.78 4.06
CA HIS A 77 10.84 1.76 5.07
C HIS A 77 12.13 0.99 4.75
N ALA A 78 12.36 0.63 3.47
CA ALA A 78 13.59 -0.02 3.07
C ALA A 78 14.80 0.90 3.28
N THR A 79 14.65 2.19 2.98
CA THR A 79 15.71 3.20 3.18
C THR A 79 16.01 3.40 4.66
N ALA A 80 14.98 3.51 5.51
CA ALA A 80 15.14 3.60 6.96
C ALA A 80 15.87 2.36 7.53
N ASN A 81 15.50 1.17 7.05
CA ASN A 81 16.18 -0.07 7.42
C ASN A 81 17.64 -0.11 6.95
N HIS A 82 17.92 0.35 5.73
CA HIS A 82 19.28 0.43 5.20
C HIS A 82 20.15 1.36 6.06
N HIS A 83 19.63 2.52 6.47
CA HIS A 83 20.33 3.43 7.38
C HIS A 83 20.57 2.83 8.77
N ALA A 84 19.75 1.87 9.20
CA ALA A 84 19.95 1.14 10.45
C ALA A 84 20.99 0.01 10.35
N GLY A 85 21.42 -0.37 9.14
CA GLY A 85 22.36 -1.46 8.90
C GLY A 85 23.66 -1.40 9.72
N PRO A 86 24.36 -0.25 9.81
CA PRO A 86 25.56 -0.09 10.64
C PRO A 86 25.32 -0.30 12.15
N LEU A 87 24.07 -0.19 12.60
CA LEU A 87 23.69 -0.35 14.01
C LEU A 87 23.28 -1.79 14.34
N ASP A 88 23.16 -2.67 13.34
CA ASP A 88 22.84 -4.07 13.56
C ASP A 88 24.08 -4.83 14.02
N GLN A 89 24.01 -5.47 15.18
CA GLN A 89 25.13 -6.21 15.78
C GLN A 89 25.78 -7.25 14.85
N ARG A 90 25.03 -7.82 13.89
CA ARG A 90 25.57 -8.82 12.95
C ARG A 90 26.39 -8.20 11.83
N TYR A 91 26.11 -6.94 11.52
CA TYR A 91 26.66 -6.24 10.35
C TYR A 91 27.48 -5.01 10.73
N ALA A 92 27.56 -4.63 12.01
CA ALA A 92 28.21 -3.39 12.45
C ALA A 92 29.63 -3.21 11.87
N ASP A 93 30.44 -4.28 11.86
CA ASP A 93 31.82 -4.24 11.37
C ASP A 93 31.95 -4.44 9.85
N THR A 94 30.91 -4.96 9.20
CA THR A 94 30.97 -5.41 7.80
C THR A 94 30.05 -4.62 6.86
N TRP A 95 29.12 -3.83 7.39
CA TRP A 95 28.09 -3.15 6.60
C TRP A 95 28.71 -2.27 5.51
N ALA A 96 29.73 -1.48 5.85
CA ALA A 96 30.39 -0.57 4.92
C ALA A 96 31.14 -1.29 3.78
N THR A 97 31.55 -2.54 3.99
CA THR A 97 32.28 -3.35 2.98
C THR A 97 31.38 -4.36 2.27
N MET A 98 30.16 -4.56 2.76
CA MET A 98 29.14 -5.42 2.17
C MET A 98 28.70 -4.87 0.80
N PRO A 99 28.48 -5.72 -0.22
CA PRO A 99 27.94 -5.27 -1.49
C PRO A 99 26.61 -4.51 -1.33
N ALA A 100 26.40 -3.47 -2.13
CA ALA A 100 25.19 -2.65 -2.04
C ALA A 100 23.90 -3.47 -2.25
N THR A 101 23.92 -4.48 -3.13
CA THR A 101 22.80 -5.39 -3.35
C THR A 101 22.44 -6.17 -2.10
N GLU A 102 23.44 -6.61 -1.34
CA GLU A 102 23.28 -7.32 -0.09
C GLU A 102 22.77 -6.41 1.04
N GLN A 103 23.27 -5.17 1.13
CA GLN A 103 22.75 -4.16 2.06
C GLN A 103 21.26 -3.89 1.83
N TRP A 104 20.87 -3.62 0.58
CA TRP A 104 19.47 -3.38 0.23
C TRP A 104 18.60 -4.61 0.39
N TRP A 105 19.11 -5.82 0.09
CA TRP A 105 18.38 -7.05 0.36
C TRP A 105 18.11 -7.23 1.86
N ALA A 106 19.13 -7.01 2.71
CA ALA A 106 18.98 -7.07 4.15
C ALA A 106 17.95 -6.04 4.65
N ALA A 107 17.95 -4.83 4.10
CA ALA A 107 17.02 -3.77 4.46
C ALA A 107 15.56 -4.07 4.04
N VAL A 108 15.37 -4.55 2.81
CA VAL A 108 14.04 -4.89 2.26
C VAL A 108 13.42 -6.07 3.00
N THR A 109 14.23 -7.08 3.34
CA THR A 109 13.78 -8.28 4.08
C THR A 109 13.64 -8.07 5.58
N LYS A 110 13.91 -6.85 6.08
CA LYS A 110 13.98 -6.53 7.51
C LYS A 110 14.99 -7.39 8.28
N SER A 111 16.03 -7.86 7.60
CA SER A 111 17.20 -8.44 8.27
C SER A 111 17.95 -7.36 9.06
N VAL A 112 17.82 -6.08 8.68
CA VAL A 112 18.25 -4.92 9.47
C VAL A 112 17.10 -3.93 9.60
N GLY A 113 17.06 -3.19 10.70
CA GLY A 113 16.04 -2.18 10.99
C GLY A 113 14.64 -2.74 11.29
N PRO A 114 13.80 -1.99 12.03
CA PRO A 114 12.48 -2.48 12.44
C PRO A 114 11.35 -2.19 11.42
N ALA A 115 11.57 -1.30 10.45
CA ALA A 115 10.49 -0.75 9.63
C ALA A 115 9.83 -1.83 8.75
N PRO A 116 8.49 -1.96 8.77
CA PRO A 116 7.79 -3.04 8.08
C PRO A 116 7.65 -2.76 6.58
N THR A 117 8.55 -3.27 5.75
CA THR A 117 8.55 -3.01 4.29
C THR A 117 7.35 -3.60 3.54
N LEU A 118 6.89 -4.79 3.95
CA LEU A 118 5.76 -5.47 3.28
C LEU A 118 4.39 -4.87 3.62
N ALA A 119 4.22 -4.27 4.80
CA ALA A 119 2.93 -3.67 5.21
C ALA A 119 2.40 -2.62 4.23
N PRO A 120 3.17 -1.59 3.83
CA PRO A 120 2.73 -0.66 2.78
C PRO A 120 2.62 -1.37 1.42
N GLY A 121 3.42 -2.40 1.13
CA GLY A 121 3.28 -3.22 -0.08
C GLY A 121 1.91 -3.91 -0.20
N ILE A 122 1.38 -4.44 0.90
CA ILE A 122 0.04 -5.05 0.96
C ILE A 122 -1.04 -3.99 0.70
N LEU A 123 -0.88 -2.77 1.21
CA LEU A 123 -1.80 -1.67 0.91
C LEU A 123 -1.75 -1.26 -0.56
N ALA A 124 -0.56 -1.22 -1.17
CA ALA A 124 -0.39 -1.00 -2.61
C ALA A 124 -1.11 -2.08 -3.44
N GLN A 125 -0.95 -3.36 -3.07
CA GLN A 125 -1.65 -4.47 -3.71
C GLN A 125 -3.18 -4.36 -3.53
N THR A 126 -3.64 -3.97 -2.34
CA THR A 126 -5.06 -3.77 -2.05
C THR A 126 -5.65 -2.66 -2.92
N ALA A 127 -4.92 -1.56 -3.11
CA ALA A 127 -5.31 -0.48 -4.01
C ALA A 127 -5.31 -0.92 -5.49
N LEU A 128 -4.34 -1.72 -5.91
CA LEU A 128 -4.30 -2.30 -7.26
C LEU A 128 -5.54 -3.15 -7.55
N LEU A 129 -6.01 -3.97 -6.60
CA LEU A 129 -7.23 -4.76 -6.76
C LEU A 129 -8.44 -3.88 -7.08
N LEU A 130 -8.54 -2.71 -6.44
CA LEU A 130 -9.61 -1.73 -6.71
C LEU A 130 -9.47 -1.10 -8.10
N VAL A 131 -8.25 -0.77 -8.53
CA VAL A 131 -7.98 -0.28 -9.89
C VAL A 131 -8.41 -1.32 -10.93
N LEU A 132 -8.04 -2.59 -10.74
CA LEU A 132 -8.44 -3.69 -11.62
C LEU A 132 -9.96 -3.90 -11.63
N ALA A 133 -10.62 -3.78 -10.47
CA ALA A 133 -12.08 -3.87 -10.38
C ALA A 133 -12.76 -2.76 -11.20
N GLY A 134 -12.20 -1.54 -11.21
CA GLY A 134 -12.67 -0.42 -12.01
C GLY A 134 -12.45 -0.60 -13.52
N LEU A 135 -11.35 -1.24 -13.93
CA LEU A 135 -11.07 -1.54 -15.34
C LEU A 135 -12.02 -2.57 -15.93
N LEU A 136 -12.49 -3.53 -15.12
CA LEU A 136 -13.46 -4.55 -15.54
C LEU A 136 -14.90 -4.01 -15.66
N GLN A 137 -15.11 -2.71 -15.43
CA GLN A 137 -16.41 -2.06 -15.50
C GLN A 137 -16.66 -1.33 -16.84
N THR A 138 -15.80 -1.53 -17.84
CA THR A 138 -15.92 -0.89 -19.15
C THR A 138 -17.21 -1.30 -19.90
N ARG A 139 -18.14 -0.32 -19.93
CA ARG A 139 -19.33 -0.05 -20.77
C ARG A 139 -20.27 -1.21 -21.18
N ARG A 140 -21.56 -1.04 -20.86
CA ARG A 140 -22.63 -1.69 -21.63
C ARG A 140 -22.66 -1.05 -23.03
N PRO A 141 -22.88 -1.80 -24.12
CA PRO A 141 -22.96 -1.26 -25.49
C PRO A 141 -23.97 -0.12 -25.66
N GLU A 142 -24.93 -0.04 -24.75
CA GLU A 142 -26.08 0.85 -24.75
C GLU A 142 -25.70 2.32 -24.45
N ASP A 143 -24.52 2.57 -23.87
CA ASP A 143 -24.01 3.91 -23.57
C ASP A 143 -23.27 4.57 -24.76
N VAL A 144 -23.21 3.91 -25.92
CA VAL A 144 -22.54 4.41 -27.15
C VAL A 144 -23.53 4.93 -28.18
N ALA A 145 -24.83 4.66 -28.00
CA ALA A 145 -25.88 4.94 -28.97
C ALA A 145 -26.82 6.12 -28.61
N ALA A 146 -26.48 6.91 -27.60
CA ALA A 146 -27.18 8.14 -27.22
C ALA A 146 -26.23 9.34 -27.34
#